data_AF-A0A2E8ETG5-F1
#
_entry.id   AF-A0A2E8ETG5-F1
#
_cell.length_a   1.000
_cell.length_b   1.000
_cell.length_c   1.000
_cell.angle_alpha   90.00
_cell.angle_beta   90.00
_cell.angle_gamma   90.00
#
_symmetry.space_group_name_H-M   'P 1'
#
loop_
_entity.id
_entity.type
_entity.pdbx_description
1 polymer ?
#
loop_
_entity_poly.entity_id
_entity_poly.type
_entity_poly.pdbx_seq_one_letter_code
_entity_poly.pdbx_strand_id
1 'polypeptide(L)'
;MKIFGPDELGKAGFKPTQKKDGVKGKQDFSRVLAEESNKIKGAKSEMAGQTKQTAGAQFPEHIPLTSLDSVGKAGEAKDREKLIAMTEKLLTRLEFFKSALENPKVDISKFSPLAELLKKDGNSLEEISAKLSSDFPLKGLADETAALAATESIKFYRGDYG
;
A
#
# COMPACT_ATOMS: atom_id res chain seq x y z
N MET A 1 -30.99 -28.54 55.54
CA MET A 1 -29.80 -27.85 56.12
C MET A 1 -29.89 -26.38 55.75
N LYS A 2 -29.47 -25.50 56.66
CA LYS A 2 -29.78 -24.06 56.78
C LYS A 2 -29.41 -23.23 55.53
N ILE A 3 -30.32 -22.40 55.01
CA ILE A 3 -30.37 -20.90 55.05
C ILE A 3 -29.00 -20.21 54.86
N PHE A 4 -28.84 -19.40 53.80
CA PHE A 4 -28.54 -17.95 53.84
C PHE A 4 -28.60 -17.37 52.42
N GLY A 5 -29.35 -16.28 52.29
CA GLY A 5 -29.65 -15.57 51.05
C GLY A 5 -28.59 -14.55 50.62
N PRO A 6 -28.97 -13.67 49.67
CA PRO A 6 -28.10 -12.66 49.09
C PRO A 6 -27.96 -11.45 50.02
N ASP A 7 -27.07 -10.55 49.61
CA ASP A 7 -26.90 -9.17 50.06
C ASP A 7 -25.85 -8.84 51.13
N GLU A 8 -25.09 -7.80 50.75
CA GLU A 8 -24.57 -6.72 51.59
C GLU A 8 -23.12 -6.76 52.10
N LEU A 9 -22.34 -5.89 51.45
CA LEU A 9 -21.43 -4.88 52.04
C LEU A 9 -19.93 -5.19 52.13
N GLY A 10 -19.22 -4.64 51.14
CA GLY A 10 -17.81 -4.28 51.24
C GLY A 10 -17.52 -3.01 50.44
N LYS A 11 -17.87 -1.85 51.02
CA LYS A 11 -17.67 -0.51 50.49
C LYS A 11 -16.18 -0.23 50.19
N ALA A 12 -15.84 -0.03 48.92
CA ALA A 12 -14.61 0.66 48.54
C ALA A 12 -14.99 1.89 47.71
N GLY A 13 -14.98 3.05 48.37
CA GLY A 13 -15.31 4.33 47.77
C GLY A 13 -14.27 4.74 46.73
N PHE A 14 -14.65 4.63 45.45
CA PHE A 14 -13.94 5.30 44.36
C PHE A 14 -14.54 6.69 44.18
N LYS A 15 -13.88 7.71 44.73
CA LYS A 15 -14.14 9.12 44.41
C LYS A 15 -13.36 9.49 43.14
N PRO A 16 -14.00 9.76 42.00
CA PRO A 16 -13.30 10.34 40.87
C PRO A 16 -12.97 11.81 41.20
N THR A 17 -11.69 12.09 41.44
CA THR A 17 -11.20 13.46 41.47
C THR A 17 -11.12 13.96 40.04
N GLN A 18 -12.03 14.86 39.67
CA GLN A 18 -11.93 15.63 38.44
C GLN A 18 -10.81 16.65 38.57
N LYS A 19 -9.66 16.36 37.95
CA LYS A 19 -8.71 17.40 37.56
C LYS A 19 -9.16 17.98 36.22
N LYS A 20 -9.67 19.22 36.29
CA LYS A 20 -9.83 20.14 35.16
C LYS A 20 -8.43 20.55 34.71
N ASP A 21 -7.95 19.94 33.63
CA ASP A 21 -6.90 20.55 32.81
C ASP A 21 -7.55 21.03 31.51
N GLY A 22 -7.85 22.32 31.50
CA GLY A 22 -8.41 23.02 30.35
C GLY A 22 -7.39 23.10 29.22
N VAL A 23 -7.53 22.23 28.23
CA VAL A 23 -6.82 22.36 26.96
C VAL A 23 -7.59 23.34 26.07
N LYS A 24 -7.26 24.63 26.20
CA LYS A 24 -7.48 25.64 25.15
C LYS A 24 -6.69 25.22 23.92
N GLY A 25 -7.31 24.48 23.01
CA GLY A 25 -6.65 24.06 21.76
C GLY A 25 -7.59 23.76 20.60
N LYS A 26 -8.90 24.03 20.75
CA LYS A 26 -9.90 23.77 19.69
C LYS A 26 -10.32 24.99 18.88
N GLN A 27 -9.82 26.19 19.20
CA GLN A 27 -10.26 27.43 18.54
C GLN A 27 -9.30 27.92 17.43
N ASP A 28 -8.09 27.37 17.34
CA ASP A 28 -7.09 27.86 16.38
C ASP A 28 -7.32 27.30 14.97
N PHE A 29 -7.77 26.06 14.83
CA PHE A 29 -8.03 25.45 13.52
C PHE A 29 -9.18 26.12 12.76
N SER A 30 -10.26 26.50 13.45
CA SER A 30 -11.39 27.18 12.80
C SER A 30 -11.01 28.57 12.27
N ARG A 31 -10.05 29.25 12.91
CA ARG A 31 -9.53 30.54 12.45
C ARG A 31 -8.65 30.38 11.22
N VAL A 32 -7.77 29.38 11.20
CA VAL A 32 -6.90 29.08 10.05
C VAL A 32 -7.71 28.69 8.81
N LEU A 33 -8.79 27.91 8.98
CA LEU A 33 -9.67 27.54 7.86
C LEU A 33 -10.48 28.73 7.32
N ALA A 34 -10.88 29.66 8.18
CA ALA A 34 -11.57 30.89 7.76
C ALA A 34 -10.61 31.85 7.02
N GLU A 35 -9.32 31.85 7.38
CA GLU A 35 -8.30 32.68 6.75
C GLU A 35 -7.93 32.18 5.35
N GLU A 36 -7.72 30.86 5.19
CA GLU A 36 -7.43 30.24 3.89
C GLU A 36 -8.61 30.34 2.90
N SER A 37 -9.84 30.20 3.38
CA SER A 37 -11.03 30.30 2.51
C SER A 37 -11.28 31.71 1.95
N ASN A 38 -10.84 32.76 2.64
CA ASN A 38 -10.89 34.13 2.14
C ASN A 38 -9.75 34.45 1.15
N LYS A 39 -8.60 33.78 1.27
CA LYS A 39 -7.46 33.93 0.34
C LYS A 39 -7.79 33.44 -1.08
N ILE A 40 -8.57 32.37 -1.20
CA ILE A 40 -8.92 31.76 -2.49
C ILE A 40 -9.97 32.59 -3.26
N LYS A 41 -10.79 33.40 -2.57
CA LYS A 41 -11.81 34.24 -3.21
C LYS A 41 -11.30 35.60 -3.72
N GLY A 42 -10.06 35.98 -3.38
CA GLY A 42 -9.47 37.26 -3.80
C GLY A 42 -8.61 37.20 -5.08
N ALA A 43 -8.26 36.03 -5.60
CA ALA A 43 -7.28 35.88 -6.67
C ALA A 43 -7.89 35.81 -8.09
N LYS A 44 -8.85 36.69 -8.39
CA LYS A 44 -9.28 36.98 -9.76
C LYS A 44 -9.35 38.49 -10.00
N SER A 45 -8.20 39.14 -9.98
CA SER A 45 -7.97 40.33 -10.78
C SER A 45 -6.47 40.54 -10.97
N GLU A 46 -6.12 41.02 -12.16
CA GLU A 46 -4.88 41.73 -12.50
C GLU A 46 -3.65 40.90 -12.89
N MET A 47 -3.62 40.58 -14.19
CA MET A 47 -2.45 40.82 -15.04
C MET A 47 -1.85 42.20 -14.78
N ALA A 48 -0.54 42.29 -14.53
CA ALA A 48 0.42 43.16 -15.22
C ALA A 48 1.72 43.31 -14.40
N GLY A 49 2.86 43.31 -15.10
CA GLY A 49 4.01 44.13 -14.69
C GLY A 49 5.28 43.39 -14.27
N GLN A 50 6.30 43.52 -15.13
CA GLN A 50 7.72 43.24 -14.90
C GLN A 50 8.27 43.90 -13.62
N THR A 51 9.26 43.30 -12.93
CA THR A 51 10.69 43.74 -12.95
C THR A 51 11.59 42.97 -11.96
N LYS A 52 12.74 42.52 -12.50
CA LYS A 52 14.12 42.44 -11.96
C LYS A 52 14.42 42.12 -10.47
N GLN A 53 15.02 40.94 -10.29
CA GLN A 53 16.40 40.69 -9.79
C GLN A 53 16.81 41.17 -8.39
N THR A 54 17.04 40.23 -7.47
CA THR A 54 18.14 40.25 -6.50
C THR A 54 18.67 38.84 -6.22
N ALA A 55 20.00 38.71 -6.18
CA ALA A 55 20.74 37.49 -5.99
C ALA A 55 20.84 37.10 -4.51
N GLY A 56 20.74 35.80 -4.22
CA GLY A 56 21.05 35.22 -2.91
C GLY A 56 20.55 33.79 -2.78
N ALA A 57 21.48 32.82 -2.86
CA ALA A 57 21.34 31.41 -2.48
C ALA A 57 20.06 30.67 -2.97
N GLN A 58 20.11 30.15 -4.20
CA GLN A 58 19.11 29.21 -4.72
C GLN A 58 19.23 27.84 -4.02
N PHE A 59 18.45 27.62 -2.98
CA PHE A 59 17.81 26.32 -2.84
C PHE A 59 16.71 26.24 -3.90
N PRO A 60 16.63 25.19 -4.73
CA PRO A 60 15.48 25.00 -5.59
C PRO A 60 14.27 24.61 -4.73
N GLU A 61 13.62 25.60 -4.12
CA GLU A 61 12.21 25.51 -3.79
C GLU A 61 11.42 25.53 -5.10
N HIS A 62 10.41 24.66 -5.17
CA HIS A 62 9.57 24.37 -6.35
C HIS A 62 10.19 23.39 -7.36
N ILE A 63 10.27 22.11 -6.97
CA ILE A 63 9.86 21.10 -7.93
C ILE A 63 8.34 21.30 -8.08
N PRO A 64 7.83 21.75 -9.24
CA PRO A 64 6.40 21.84 -9.41
C PRO A 64 5.83 20.42 -9.29
N LEU A 65 4.79 20.26 -8.47
CA LEU A 65 4.01 19.02 -8.34
C LEU A 65 3.24 18.66 -9.64
N THR A 66 3.53 19.33 -10.76
CA THR A 66 2.94 19.09 -12.09
C THR A 66 3.53 17.86 -12.79
N SER A 67 4.40 17.08 -12.14
CA SER A 67 4.92 15.82 -12.72
C SER A 67 4.02 14.61 -12.44
N LEU A 68 2.90 14.79 -11.72
CA LEU A 68 1.85 13.76 -11.60
C LEU A 68 0.94 13.66 -12.84
N ASP A 69 1.16 14.50 -13.86
CA ASP A 69 0.46 14.45 -15.14
C ASP A 69 1.04 13.44 -16.14
N SER A 70 1.87 12.49 -15.71
CA SER A 70 1.92 11.18 -16.39
C SER A 70 0.67 10.38 -16.01
N VAL A 71 -0.50 10.97 -16.28
CA VAL A 71 -1.74 10.24 -16.47
C VAL A 71 -1.47 9.36 -17.68
N GLY A 72 -1.11 8.12 -17.39
CA GLY A 72 -0.76 7.13 -18.38
C GLY A 72 -1.76 7.14 -19.53
N LYS A 73 -1.25 6.96 -20.75
CA LYS A 73 -2.10 6.73 -21.93
C LYS A 73 -3.20 5.75 -21.53
N ALA A 74 -4.45 5.94 -21.97
CA ALA A 74 -5.57 5.07 -21.58
C ALA A 74 -5.34 3.55 -21.79
N GLY A 75 -4.32 3.14 -22.57
CA GLY A 75 -3.81 1.77 -22.64
C GLY A 75 -3.06 1.31 -21.37
N GLU A 76 -2.24 2.17 -20.76
CA GLU A 76 -1.48 1.90 -19.54
C GLU A 76 -2.39 1.64 -18.33
N ALA A 77 -3.59 2.24 -18.27
CA ALA A 77 -4.53 1.99 -17.18
C ALA A 77 -5.10 0.55 -17.20
N LYS A 78 -5.39 0.00 -18.38
CA LYS A 78 -5.87 -1.38 -18.52
C LYS A 78 -4.75 -2.39 -18.29
N ASP A 79 -3.56 -2.11 -18.82
CA ASP A 79 -2.40 -2.96 -18.59
C ASP A 79 -1.98 -2.94 -17.11
N ARG A 80 -2.17 -1.82 -16.42
CA ARG A 80 -1.97 -1.70 -14.97
C ARG A 80 -2.88 -2.60 -14.15
N GLU A 81 -4.20 -2.54 -14.36
CA GLU A 81 -5.15 -3.38 -13.62
C GLU A 81 -4.87 -4.86 -13.86
N LYS A 82 -4.61 -5.24 -15.12
CA LYS A 82 -4.26 -6.61 -15.47
C LYS A 82 -2.97 -7.06 -14.78
N LEU A 83 -1.94 -6.21 -14.77
CA LEU A 83 -0.66 -6.50 -14.12
C LEU A 83 -0.85 -6.71 -12.62
N ILE A 84 -1.59 -5.83 -11.95
CA ILE A 84 -1.90 -5.94 -10.51
C ILE A 84 -2.59 -7.28 -10.24
N ALA A 85 -3.68 -7.56 -10.95
CA ALA A 85 -4.45 -8.78 -10.75
C ALA A 85 -3.64 -10.06 -10.99
N MET A 86 -2.77 -10.08 -12.01
CA MET A 86 -1.90 -11.23 -12.27
C MET A 86 -0.79 -11.38 -11.23
N THR A 87 -0.22 -10.26 -10.76
CA THR A 87 0.80 -10.26 -9.70
C THR A 87 0.21 -10.79 -8.40
N GLU A 88 -0.93 -10.28 -7.96
CA GLU A 88 -1.64 -10.72 -6.75
C GLU A 88 -2.01 -12.22 -6.82
N LYS A 89 -2.54 -12.65 -7.97
CA LYS A 89 -2.85 -14.06 -8.21
C LYS A 89 -1.60 -14.94 -8.09
N LEU A 90 -0.48 -14.53 -8.67
CA LEU A 90 0.75 -15.31 -8.65
C LEU A 90 1.37 -15.35 -7.24
N LEU A 91 1.36 -14.23 -6.51
CA LEU A 91 1.78 -14.16 -5.10
C LEU A 91 0.95 -15.10 -4.23
N THR A 92 -0.38 -15.09 -4.38
CA THR A 92 -1.27 -16.00 -3.64
C THR A 92 -0.93 -17.47 -3.91
N ARG A 93 -0.59 -17.82 -5.15
CA ARG A 93 -0.17 -19.19 -5.51
C ARG A 93 1.18 -19.55 -4.91
N LEU A 94 2.13 -18.62 -4.89
CA LEU A 94 3.44 -18.81 -4.27
C LEU A 94 3.31 -19.03 -2.76
N GLU A 95 2.46 -18.25 -2.09
CA GLU A 95 2.16 -18.44 -0.68
C GLU A 95 1.53 -19.79 -0.39
N PHE A 96 0.57 -20.21 -1.22
CA PHE A 96 -0.05 -21.52 -1.11
C PHE A 96 0.97 -22.64 -1.36
N PHE A 97 1.82 -22.51 -2.38
CA PHE A 97 2.88 -23.46 -2.69
C PHE A 97 3.87 -23.60 -1.53
N LYS A 98 4.33 -22.48 -0.97
CA LYS A 98 5.18 -22.47 0.24
C LYS A 98 4.51 -23.16 1.42
N SER A 99 3.27 -22.79 1.73
CA SER A 99 2.51 -23.36 2.87
C SER A 99 2.29 -24.87 2.70
N ALA A 100 2.12 -25.32 1.46
CA ALA A 100 2.02 -26.73 1.10
C ALA A 100 3.32 -27.49 1.37
N LEU A 101 4.47 -26.91 0.99
CA LEU A 101 5.80 -27.51 1.21
C LEU A 101 6.17 -27.62 2.70
N GLU A 102 5.66 -26.70 3.53
CA GLU A 102 5.89 -26.73 4.98
C GLU A 102 5.13 -27.86 5.70
N ASN A 103 4.19 -28.54 5.03
CA ASN A 103 3.39 -29.59 5.63
C ASN A 103 3.96 -30.99 5.35
N PRO A 104 4.64 -31.65 6.31
CA PRO A 104 5.27 -32.95 6.11
C PRO A 104 4.28 -34.10 5.92
N LYS A 105 2.97 -33.87 6.11
CA LYS A 105 1.93 -34.88 5.94
C LYS A 105 1.37 -34.95 4.52
N VAL A 106 1.77 -34.02 3.64
CA VAL A 106 1.27 -33.98 2.26
C VAL A 106 2.33 -34.52 1.31
N ASP A 107 1.90 -35.41 0.42
CA ASP A 107 2.73 -35.92 -0.66
C ASP A 107 3.02 -34.81 -1.67
N ILE A 108 4.30 -34.49 -1.82
CA ILE A 108 4.76 -33.38 -2.65
C ILE A 108 4.43 -33.57 -4.13
N SER A 109 4.33 -34.81 -4.60
CA SER A 109 3.97 -35.11 -5.99
C SER A 109 2.60 -34.56 -6.36
N LYS A 110 1.71 -34.40 -5.38
CA LYS A 110 0.37 -33.81 -5.56
C LYS A 110 0.40 -32.32 -5.87
N PHE A 111 1.52 -31.64 -5.66
CA PHE A 111 1.69 -30.22 -6.00
C PHE A 111 2.23 -29.98 -7.41
N SER A 112 2.47 -31.03 -8.21
CA SER A 112 2.86 -30.87 -9.62
C SER A 112 1.93 -29.95 -10.43
N PRO A 113 0.59 -30.03 -10.30
CA PRO A 113 -0.30 -29.10 -11.00
C PRO A 113 -0.10 -27.64 -10.56
N LEU A 114 0.24 -27.42 -9.29
CA LEU A 114 0.50 -26.08 -8.76
C LEU A 114 1.85 -25.54 -9.26
N ALA A 115 2.88 -26.37 -9.33
CA ALA A 115 4.18 -26.00 -9.90
C ALA A 115 4.07 -25.66 -11.40
N GLU A 116 3.21 -26.35 -12.14
CA GLU A 116 2.92 -26.05 -13.54
C GLU A 116 2.15 -24.72 -13.69
N LEU A 117 1.19 -24.45 -12.80
CA LEU A 117 0.50 -23.16 -12.75
C LEU A 117 1.43 -22.01 -12.41
N LEU A 118 2.37 -22.19 -11.48
CA LEU A 118 3.40 -21.18 -11.17
C LEU A 118 4.25 -20.86 -12.40
N LYS A 119 4.71 -21.87 -13.12
CA LYS A 119 5.47 -21.68 -14.37
C LYS A 119 4.65 -20.91 -15.41
N LYS A 120 3.42 -21.33 -15.65
CA LYS A 120 2.55 -20.72 -16.66
C LYS A 120 2.20 -19.27 -16.32
N ASP A 121 1.75 -19.02 -15.10
CA ASP A 121 1.36 -17.69 -14.65
C ASP A 121 2.61 -16.78 -14.56
N GLY A 122 3.77 -17.31 -14.16
CA GLY A 122 5.06 -16.61 -14.16
C GLY A 122 5.50 -16.16 -15.55
N ASN A 123 5.53 -17.06 -16.53
CA ASN A 123 5.83 -16.70 -17.93
C ASN A 123 4.85 -15.65 -18.48
N SER A 124 3.56 -15.79 -18.16
CA SER A 124 2.55 -14.82 -18.59
C SER A 124 2.77 -13.44 -17.98
N LEU A 125 3.19 -13.38 -16.71
CA LEU A 125 3.49 -12.12 -16.03
C LEU A 125 4.77 -11.49 -16.59
N GLU A 126 5.79 -12.29 -16.86
CA GLU A 126 7.04 -11.86 -17.52
C GLU A 126 6.75 -11.23 -18.89
N GLU A 127 5.95 -11.89 -19.74
CA GLU A 127 5.57 -11.38 -21.06
C GLU A 127 4.82 -10.03 -21.01
N ILE A 128 4.03 -9.80 -19.96
CA ILE A 128 3.32 -8.53 -19.76
C ILE A 128 4.31 -7.47 -19.26
N SER A 129 5.13 -7.81 -18.26
CA SER A 129 6.11 -6.91 -17.68
C SER A 129 7.16 -6.44 -18.71
N ALA A 130 7.55 -7.29 -19.65
CA ALA A 130 8.50 -6.99 -20.72
C ALA A 130 7.99 -5.92 -21.71
N LYS A 131 6.67 -5.68 -21.76
CA LYS A 131 6.05 -4.67 -22.62
C LYS A 131 5.91 -3.30 -21.93
N LEU A 132 6.19 -3.23 -20.64
CA LEU A 132 6.11 -2.00 -19.85
C LEU A 132 7.41 -1.20 -19.95
N SER A 133 7.30 0.12 -19.81
CA SER A 133 8.50 0.96 -19.67
C SER A 133 9.23 0.62 -18.37
N SER A 134 10.56 0.82 -18.37
CA SER A 134 11.39 0.67 -17.17
C SER A 134 10.91 1.50 -15.99
N ASP A 135 10.26 2.63 -16.27
CA ASP A 135 9.84 3.60 -15.27
C ASP A 135 8.46 3.25 -14.68
N PHE A 136 7.82 2.18 -15.17
CA PHE A 136 6.52 1.75 -14.67
C PHE A 136 6.66 1.22 -13.23
N PRO A 137 5.96 1.81 -12.24
CA PRO A 137 6.22 1.54 -10.82
C PRO A 137 6.10 0.08 -10.38
N LEU A 138 5.26 -0.72 -11.05
CA LEU A 138 5.00 -2.11 -10.69
C LEU A 138 5.84 -3.11 -11.50
N LYS A 139 6.63 -2.65 -12.47
CA LYS A 139 7.38 -3.55 -13.35
C LYS A 139 8.36 -4.40 -12.54
N GLY A 140 9.14 -3.78 -11.65
CA GLY A 140 10.11 -4.50 -10.81
C GLY A 140 9.47 -5.59 -9.96
N LEU A 141 8.33 -5.29 -9.31
CA LEU A 141 7.58 -6.28 -8.53
C LEU A 141 7.08 -7.44 -9.41
N ALA A 142 6.56 -7.14 -10.61
CA ALA A 142 6.10 -8.16 -11.53
C ALA A 142 7.25 -9.05 -12.03
N ASP A 143 8.40 -8.45 -12.38
CA ASP A 143 9.61 -9.15 -12.80
C ASP A 143 10.10 -10.11 -11.70
N GLU A 144 10.21 -9.62 -10.45
CA GLU A 144 10.65 -10.42 -9.30
C GLU A 144 9.67 -11.56 -8.99
N THR A 145 8.36 -11.30 -9.05
CA THR A 145 7.33 -12.32 -8.81
C THR A 145 7.38 -13.41 -9.88
N ALA A 146 7.58 -13.04 -11.15
CA ALA A 146 7.74 -13.99 -12.25
C ALA A 146 9.01 -14.83 -12.08
N ALA A 147 10.13 -14.21 -11.75
CA ALA A 147 11.40 -14.89 -11.49
C ALA A 147 11.32 -15.87 -10.31
N LEU A 148 10.62 -15.49 -9.24
CA LEU A 148 10.38 -16.36 -8.09
C LEU A 148 9.53 -17.57 -8.49
N ALA A 149 8.43 -17.37 -9.23
CA ALA A 149 7.59 -18.46 -9.72
C ALA A 149 8.34 -19.43 -10.64
N ALA A 150 9.20 -18.93 -11.52
CA ALA A 150 10.07 -19.76 -12.34
C ALA A 150 11.04 -20.58 -11.49
N THR A 151 11.67 -19.95 -10.50
CA THR A 151 12.63 -20.58 -9.60
C THR A 151 11.98 -21.72 -8.79
N GLU A 152 10.83 -21.46 -8.15
CA GLU A 152 10.14 -22.47 -7.35
C GLU A 152 9.61 -23.63 -8.20
N SER A 153 9.15 -23.35 -9.43
CA SER A 153 8.76 -24.41 -10.38
C SER A 153 9.95 -25.29 -10.79
N ILE A 154 11.11 -24.69 -11.09
CA ILE A 154 12.32 -25.44 -11.46
C ILE A 154 12.80 -26.31 -10.29
N LYS A 155 12.86 -25.76 -9.07
CA LYS A 155 13.23 -26.50 -7.86
C LYS A 155 12.32 -27.71 -7.65
N PHE A 156 11.02 -27.55 -7.91
CA PHE A 156 10.05 -28.64 -7.81
C PHE A 156 10.38 -29.79 -8.75
N TYR A 157 10.58 -29.50 -10.04
CA TYR A 157 10.90 -30.53 -11.03
C TYR A 157 12.30 -31.12 -10.86
N ARG A 158 13.23 -30.40 -10.22
CA ARG A 158 14.55 -30.94 -9.84
C ARG A 158 14.46 -31.90 -8.65
N GLY A 159 13.36 -31.88 -7.91
CA GLY A 159 13.16 -32.70 -6.72
C GLY A 159 13.76 -32.10 -5.44
N ASP A 160 14.00 -30.79 -5.40
CA ASP A 160 14.65 -30.12 -4.27
C ASP A 160 13.83 -30.12 -2.98
N TYR A 161 12.54 -30.43 -3.08
CA TYR A 161 11.62 -30.46 -1.95
C TYR A 161 11.34 -31.90 -1.44
N GLY A 162 11.88 -32.92 -2.11
CA GLY A 162 11.66 -34.34 -1.79
C GLY A 162 12.55 -34.89 -0.69
#